data_AF-A0A372JMW8-F1
#
_entry.id   AF-A0A372JMW8-F1
#
_cell.length_a   1.000
_cell.length_b   1.000
_cell.length_c   1.000
_cell.angle_alpha   90.00
_cell.angle_beta   90.00
_cell.angle_gamma   90.00
#
_symmetry.space_group_name_H-M   'P 1'
#
loop_
_entity.id
_entity.type
_entity.pdbx_description
1 polymer ?
#
loop_
_entity_poly.entity_id
_entity_poly.type
_entity_poly.pdbx_seq_one_letter_code
_entity_poly.pdbx_strand_id
1 'polypeptide(L)'
;MALPDRPLLPGQTRAIPRTVGAVAAALAPDKRERFLAEAGEAEGSALDAVLDHWWMDAMLDRVPGRERRVTDALAGRGLVSLEELAARRSR
;
A
#
# COMPACT_ATOMS: atom_id res chain seq x y z
N MET A 1 -17.18 17.14 -14.81
CA MET A 1 -17.99 15.91 -14.71
C MET A 1 -17.13 14.86 -14.03
N ALA A 2 -17.36 14.60 -12.73
CA ALA A 2 -16.60 13.58 -12.00
C ALA A 2 -17.03 12.19 -12.48
N LEU A 3 -16.08 11.31 -12.77
CA LEU A 3 -16.38 9.91 -13.10
C LEU A 3 -17.12 9.26 -11.92
N PRO A 4 -18.14 8.41 -12.16
CA PRO A 4 -18.83 7.70 -11.09
C PRO A 4 -17.81 6.85 -10.32
N ASP A 5 -17.93 6.86 -8.98
CA ASP A 5 -17.14 6.00 -8.10
C ASP A 5 -17.36 4.53 -8.52
N ARG A 6 -16.43 3.97 -9.29
CA ARG A 6 -16.52 2.58 -9.74
C ARG A 6 -16.46 1.66 -8.52
N PRO A 7 -17.33 0.63 -8.45
CA PRO A 7 -17.27 -0.33 -7.37
C PRO A 7 -15.92 -1.07 -7.41
N LEU A 8 -15.30 -1.23 -6.24
CA LEU A 8 -14.08 -1.99 -6.08
C LEU A 8 -14.36 -3.47 -6.33
N LEU A 9 -13.52 -4.14 -7.13
CA LEU A 9 -13.59 -5.60 -7.25
C LEU A 9 -13.09 -6.28 -5.96
N PRO A 10 -13.46 -7.54 -5.70
CA PRO A 10 -12.94 -8.29 -4.57
C PRO A 10 -11.41 -8.26 -4.51
N GLY A 11 -10.86 -7.85 -3.36
CA GLY A 11 -9.42 -7.71 -3.15
C GLY A 11 -8.81 -6.39 -3.61
N GLN A 12 -9.59 -5.46 -4.18
CA GLN A 12 -9.14 -4.10 -4.44
C GLN A 12 -9.33 -3.19 -3.23
N THR A 13 -8.42 -2.21 -3.10
CA THR A 13 -8.47 -1.19 -2.08
C THR A 13 -8.48 0.19 -2.74
N ARG A 14 -9.29 1.13 -2.21
CA ARG A 14 -9.25 2.53 -2.66
C ARG A 14 -7.86 3.11 -2.38
N ALA A 15 -7.25 3.69 -3.42
CA ALA A 15 -5.95 4.32 -3.30
C ALA A 15 -5.98 5.47 -2.28
N ILE A 16 -4.98 5.52 -1.42
CA ILE A 16 -4.74 6.64 -0.51
C ILE A 16 -4.11 7.77 -1.35
N PRO A 17 -4.56 9.03 -1.26
CA PRO A 17 -3.83 10.15 -1.84
C PRO A 17 -2.41 10.23 -1.27
N ARG A 18 -1.40 10.48 -2.11
CA ARG A 18 0.00 10.62 -1.69
C ARG A 18 0.25 12.01 -1.10
N THR A 19 -0.34 12.27 0.05
CA THR A 19 -0.12 13.49 0.83
C THR A 19 0.13 13.13 2.28
N VAL A 20 0.91 13.94 2.99
CA VAL A 20 1.24 13.70 4.41
C VAL A 20 -0.02 13.49 5.25
N GLY A 21 -1.03 14.36 5.09
CA GLY A 21 -2.28 14.24 5.84
C GLY A 21 -3.06 12.95 5.54
N ALA A 22 -3.15 12.55 4.27
CA ALA A 22 -3.89 11.35 3.88
C ALA A 22 -3.20 10.06 4.31
N VAL A 23 -1.87 10.01 4.21
CA VAL A 23 -1.07 8.87 4.67
C VAL A 23 -1.11 8.77 6.20
N ALA A 24 -0.90 9.88 6.93
CA ALA A 24 -1.00 9.90 8.38
C ALA A 24 -2.36 9.41 8.88
N ALA A 25 -3.46 9.84 8.26
CA ALA A 25 -4.81 9.42 8.62
C ALA A 25 -5.09 7.93 8.32
N ALA A 26 -4.34 7.32 7.41
CA ALA A 26 -4.50 5.92 7.03
C ALA A 26 -3.68 4.94 7.89
N LEU A 27 -2.66 5.44 8.59
CA LEU A 27 -1.76 4.63 9.41
C LEU A 27 -2.33 4.35 10.80
N ALA A 28 -1.97 3.20 11.38
CA ALA A 28 -2.18 2.92 12.80
C ALA A 28 -1.42 3.92 13.68
N PRO A 29 -1.86 4.20 14.92
CA PRO A 29 -1.27 5.24 15.78
C PRO A 29 0.25 5.18 15.89
N ASP A 30 0.81 4.01 16.20
CA ASP A 30 2.26 3.84 16.39
C ASP A 30 3.08 4.07 15.11
N LYS A 31 2.49 3.78 13.94
CA LYS A 31 3.11 4.01 12.63
C LYS A 31 3.01 5.47 12.23
N ARG A 32 1.86 6.09 12.51
CA ARG A 32 1.59 7.51 12.24
C ARG A 32 2.57 8.42 12.96
N GLU A 33 2.87 8.14 14.23
CA GLU A 33 3.84 8.95 15.00
C GLU A 33 5.25 8.90 14.39
N ARG A 34 5.72 7.70 14.03
CA ARG A 34 7.01 7.51 13.33
C ARG A 34 7.05 8.21 11.99
N PHE A 35 6.00 8.05 11.18
CA PHE A 35 5.87 8.74 9.90
C PHE A 35 5.96 10.25 10.04
N LEU A 36 5.24 10.85 10.99
CA LEU A 36 5.24 12.30 11.19
C LEU A 36 6.60 12.82 11.68
N ALA A 37 7.32 12.04 12.49
CA ALA A 37 8.68 12.37 12.88
C ALA A 37 9.64 12.37 11.67
N GLU A 38 9.67 11.29 10.89
CA GLU A 38 10.53 11.18 9.70
C GLU A 38 10.20 12.25 8.65
N ALA A 39 8.90 12.51 8.41
CA ALA A 39 8.47 13.54 7.47
C ALA A 39 8.79 14.96 7.95
N GLY A 40 8.86 15.18 9.26
CA GLY A 40 9.26 16.47 9.83
C GLY A 40 10.77 16.74 9.75
N GLU A 41 11.59 15.69 9.67
CA GLU A 41 13.05 15.77 9.54
C GLU A 41 13.52 15.77 8.08
N ALA A 42 12.69 15.29 7.15
CA ALA A 42 13.05 15.13 5.75
C ALA A 42 12.76 16.39 4.92
N GLU A 43 13.66 16.72 3.99
CA GLU A 43 13.52 17.84 3.07
C GLU A 43 13.68 17.42 1.60
N GLY A 44 13.04 18.16 0.69
CA GLY A 44 13.14 17.94 -0.75
C GLY A 44 12.82 16.49 -1.16
N SER A 45 13.72 15.87 -1.93
CA SER A 45 13.54 14.50 -2.41
C SER A 45 13.55 13.44 -1.29
N ALA A 46 14.09 13.74 -0.11
CA ALA A 46 14.03 12.83 1.02
C ALA A 46 12.59 12.72 1.55
N LEU A 47 11.82 13.81 1.53
CA LEU A 47 10.42 13.80 1.92
C LEU A 47 9.58 12.94 0.97
N ASP A 48 9.86 13.00 -0.33
CA ASP A 48 9.19 12.15 -1.32
C ASP A 48 9.45 10.67 -1.07
N ALA A 49 10.70 10.30 -0.74
CA ALA A 49 11.06 8.92 -0.42
C ALA A 49 10.38 8.41 0.87
N VAL A 50 10.33 9.23 1.91
CA VAL A 50 9.59 8.94 3.15
C VAL A 50 8.10 8.77 2.82
N LEU A 51 7.52 9.69 2.06
CA LEU A 51 6.11 9.64 1.71
C LEU A 51 5.76 8.39 0.89
N ASP A 52 6.60 8.02 -0.09
CA ASP A 52 6.39 6.81 -0.89
C ASP A 52 6.50 5.54 -0.03
N HIS A 53 7.48 5.46 0.86
CA HIS A 53 7.64 4.33 1.78
C HIS A 53 6.38 4.12 2.64
N TRP A 54 5.96 5.17 3.35
CA TRP A 54 4.82 5.11 4.25
C TRP A 54 3.49 4.97 3.51
N TRP A 55 3.37 5.53 2.30
CA TRP A 55 2.21 5.31 1.45
C TRP A 55 2.09 3.84 1.02
N MET A 56 3.20 3.19 0.64
CA MET A 56 3.18 1.76 0.30
C MET A 56 2.77 0.90 1.49
N ASP A 57 3.31 1.17 2.68
CA ASP A 57 2.96 0.43 3.89
C ASP A 57 1.48 0.61 4.25
N ALA A 58 0.97 1.85 4.22
CA ALA A 58 -0.44 2.15 4.46
C ALA A 58 -1.38 1.49 3.43
N MET A 59 -0.97 1.43 2.16
CA MET A 59 -1.73 0.74 1.11
C MET A 59 -1.77 -0.77 1.36
N LEU A 60 -0.64 -1.36 1.75
CA LEU A 60 -0.53 -2.80 2.02
C LEU A 60 -1.36 -3.21 3.23
N ASP A 61 -1.37 -2.42 4.30
CA ASP A 61 -2.16 -2.68 5.51
C ASP A 61 -3.67 -2.81 5.22
N ARG A 62 -4.16 -2.13 4.18
CA ARG A 62 -5.56 -2.22 3.76
C ARG A 62 -5.89 -3.42 2.85
N VAL A 63 -4.91 -4.24 2.47
CA VAL A 63 -5.17 -5.39 1.60
C VAL A 63 -5.76 -6.55 2.44
N PRO A 64 -7.00 -7.00 2.21
CA PRO A 64 -7.70 -7.94 3.11
C PRO A 64 -7.00 -9.29 3.21
N GLY A 65 -6.53 -9.70 4.39
CA GLY A 65 -5.77 -10.95 4.57
C GLY A 65 -4.26 -10.84 4.27
N ARG A 66 -3.69 -9.63 4.35
CA ARG A 66 -2.25 -9.36 4.18
C ARG A 66 -1.38 -10.31 4.99
N GLU A 67 -1.63 -10.43 6.29
CA GLU A 67 -0.82 -11.25 7.21
C GLU A 67 -0.77 -12.71 6.77
N ARG A 68 -1.93 -13.28 6.42
CA ARG A 68 -2.02 -14.64 5.89
C ARG A 68 -1.21 -14.77 4.59
N ARG A 69 -1.37 -13.84 3.64
CA ARG A 69 -0.62 -13.85 2.38
C ARG A 69 0.88 -13.76 2.57
N VAL A 70 1.35 -12.90 3.50
CA VAL A 70 2.77 -12.79 3.85
C VAL A 70 3.26 -14.10 4.47
N THR A 71 2.50 -14.66 5.41
CA THR A 71 2.83 -15.94 6.06
C THR A 71 2.91 -17.09 5.05
N ASP A 72 1.96 -17.17 4.12
CA ASP A 72 1.97 -18.18 3.07
C ASP A 72 3.15 -18.02 2.12
N ALA A 73 3.45 -16.78 1.72
CA ALA A 73 4.58 -16.49 0.85
C ALA A 73 5.93 -16.88 1.50
N LEU A 74 6.14 -16.50 2.76
CA LEU A 74 7.35 -16.87 3.53
C LEU A 74 7.47 -18.39 3.72
N ALA A 75 6.33 -19.09 3.79
CA ALA A 75 6.29 -20.54 3.90
C ALA A 75 6.29 -21.27 2.53
N GLY A 76 6.46 -20.56 1.42
CA GLY A 76 6.48 -21.15 0.08
C GLY A 76 5.13 -21.69 -0.42
N ARG A 77 4.01 -21.25 0.16
CA ARG A 77 2.66 -21.72 -0.17
C ARG A 77 1.95 -20.77 -1.13
N GLY A 78 1.19 -21.33 -2.08
CA GLY A 78 0.34 -20.56 -2.99
C GLY A 78 1.12 -19.61 -3.92
N LEU A 79 2.41 -19.87 -4.11
CA LEU A 79 3.26 -19.13 -5.04
C LEU A 79 2.89 -19.47 -6.49
N VAL A 80 3.10 -18.50 -7.39
CA VAL A 80 3.00 -18.68 -8.84
C VAL A 80 4.26 -18.12 -9.48
N SER A 81 4.67 -18.65 -10.63
CA SER A 81 5.78 -18.07 -11.37
C SER A 81 5.40 -16.71 -11.97
N LEU A 82 6.39 -15.85 -12.21
CA LEU A 82 6.15 -14.56 -12.87
C LEU A 82 5.61 -14.75 -14.30
N GLU A 83 6.06 -15.80 -14.98
CA GLU A 83 5.61 -16.19 -16.31
C GLU A 83 4.11 -16.56 -16.29
N GLU A 84 3.71 -17.36 -15.31
CA GLU A 84 2.31 -17.75 -15.13
C GLU A 84 1.43 -16.54 -14.81
N LEU A 85 1.92 -15.63 -13.96
CA LEU A 85 1.20 -14.40 -13.62
C LEU A 85 1.01 -13.50 -14.85
N ALA A 86 2.05 -13.34 -15.68
CA ALA A 86 1.97 -12.58 -16.92
C ALA A 86 0.93 -13.17 -17.88
N ALA A 87 0.91 -14.50 -18.05
CA ALA A 87 -0.04 -15.20 -18.91
C ALA A 87 -1.51 -15.12 -18.42
N ARG A 88 -1.74 -14.84 -17.13
CA ARG A 88 -3.09 -14.61 -16.59
C ARG A 88 -3.60 -13.20 -16.88
N ARG A 89 -2.70 -12.20 -16.95
CA ARG A 89 -3.05 -10.78 -17.12
C ARG A 89 -3.25 -10.36 -18.59
N SER A 90 -2.82 -11.20 -19.53
CA SER A 90 -3.04 -11.03 -20.97
C SER A 90 -4.37 -11.62 -21.48
N ARG A 91 -5.20 -12.16 -20.59
CA ARG A 91 -6.56 -12.64 -20.86
C ARG A 91 -7.58 -11.69 -20.27
#